data_AF-A0A8D6ZTT1-F1
#
_entry.id   AF-A0A8D6ZTT1-F1
#
_cell.length_a   1.000
_cell.length_b   1.000
_cell.length_c   1.000
_cell.angle_alpha   90.00
_cell.angle_beta   90.00
_cell.angle_gamma   90.00
#
_symmetry.space_group_name_H-M   'P 1'
#
loop_
_entity.id
_entity.type
_entity.pdbx_description
1 polymer ?
#
loop_
_entity_poly.entity_id
_entity_poly.type
_entity_poly.pdbx_seq_one_letter_code
_entity_poly.pdbx_strand_id
1 'polypeptide(L)'
;MNCGLLVTFLRITEIAGVVLSFDPKPIQGDWNGAGAHTCYTKSMRCDGGYEIIKEANKKLLARGTRSNERRLTGRHETADINTFLWVRCFLVRSNLCSSHNGCVMWISSGYFEDRRPTSNKDPYVVTSMIAETTILWNP
;
A
#
# COMPACT_ATOMS: atom_id res chain seq x y z
N MET A 1 -18.03 -9.98 6.93
CA MET A 1 -17.29 -8.71 7.01
C MET A 1 -17.54 -8.07 8.37
N ASN A 2 -16.73 -8.35 9.38
CA ASN A 2 -16.80 -7.68 10.69
C ASN A 2 -15.58 -6.78 10.84
N CYS A 3 -15.66 -5.55 10.32
CA CYS A 3 -14.63 -4.55 10.49
C CYS A 3 -15.27 -3.34 11.18
N GLY A 4 -15.10 -3.21 12.49
CA GLY A 4 -15.76 -2.17 13.29
C GLY A 4 -15.47 -0.74 12.84
N LEU A 5 -14.33 -0.50 12.17
CA LEU A 5 -13.94 0.84 11.70
C LEU A 5 -14.74 1.31 10.47
N LEU A 6 -15.03 0.41 9.52
CA LEU A 6 -15.89 0.69 8.37
C LEU A 6 -17.31 1.04 8.82
N VAL A 7 -17.79 0.36 9.86
CA VAL A 7 -19.10 0.61 10.45
C VAL A 7 -19.14 2.03 11.04
N THR A 8 -18.10 2.46 11.78
CA THR A 8 -18.09 3.80 12.39
C THR A 8 -18.21 4.92 11.35
N PHE A 9 -17.44 4.87 10.26
CA PHE A 9 -17.53 5.89 9.20
C PHE A 9 -18.91 5.91 8.56
N LEU A 10 -19.46 4.74 8.23
CA LEU A 10 -20.82 4.65 7.66
C LEU A 10 -21.88 5.21 8.60
N ARG A 11 -21.76 4.97 9.92
CA ARG A 11 -22.69 5.52 10.93
C ARG A 11 -22.59 7.04 11.06
N ILE A 12 -21.39 7.60 11.03
CA ILE A 12 -21.21 9.06 11.09
C ILE A 12 -21.83 9.71 9.85
N THR A 13 -21.60 9.15 8.66
CA THR A 13 -22.18 9.70 7.43
C THR A 13 -23.69 9.53 7.35
N GLU A 14 -24.22 8.42 7.89
CA GLU A 14 -25.66 8.20 8.05
C GLU A 14 -26.31 9.31 8.90
N ILE A 15 -25.70 9.63 10.06
CA ILE A 15 -26.18 10.73 10.94
C ILE A 15 -26.10 12.09 10.23
N ALA A 16 -25.06 12.31 9.43
CA ALA A 16 -24.87 13.55 8.68
C ALA A 16 -25.75 13.65 7.41
N GLY A 17 -26.49 12.60 7.05
CA GLY A 17 -27.30 12.57 5.83
C GLY A 17 -26.48 12.50 4.53
N VAL A 18 -25.27 11.94 4.58
CA VAL A 18 -24.34 11.84 3.44
C VAL A 18 -24.09 10.37 3.10
N VAL A 19 -23.91 10.08 1.80
CA VAL A 19 -23.56 8.73 1.32
C VAL A 19 -22.04 8.61 1.14
N LEU A 20 -21.43 7.66 1.84
CA LEU A 20 -20.02 7.29 1.68
C LEU A 20 -19.88 6.15 0.66
N SER A 21 -18.95 6.30 -0.29
CA SER A 21 -18.61 5.26 -1.26
C SER A 21 -17.18 4.80 -1.08
N PHE A 22 -16.98 3.48 -1.14
CA PHE A 22 -15.66 2.85 -1.22
C PHE A 22 -15.29 2.41 -2.64
N ASP A 23 -16.04 2.85 -3.66
CA ASP A 23 -15.68 2.55 -5.06
C ASP A 23 -14.27 3.08 -5.38
N PRO A 24 -13.40 2.27 -6.03
CA PRO A 24 -12.02 2.68 -6.31
C PRO A 24 -11.87 3.81 -7.34
N LYS A 25 -12.92 4.11 -8.10
CA LYS A 25 -12.97 5.21 -9.07
C LYS A 25 -14.42 5.71 -9.18
N PRO A 26 -14.90 6.47 -8.17
CA PRO A 26 -16.31 6.86 -8.09
C PRO A 26 -16.69 7.87 -9.17
N ILE A 27 -15.74 8.74 -9.56
CA ILE A 27 -15.89 9.72 -10.64
C ILE A 27 -14.95 9.32 -11.78
N GLN A 28 -15.50 9.17 -12.98
CA GLN A 28 -14.71 8.89 -14.18
C GLN A 28 -13.99 10.16 -14.68
N GLY A 29 -12.95 9.98 -15.48
CA GLY A 29 -12.14 11.08 -16.03
C GLY A 29 -10.98 11.49 -15.13
N ASP A 30 -10.68 12.80 -15.17
CA ASP A 30 -9.49 13.44 -14.60
C ASP A 30 -9.60 13.69 -13.09
N TRP A 31 -10.09 12.69 -12.36
CA TRP A 31 -10.23 12.73 -10.90
C TRP A 31 -9.44 11.59 -10.28
N ASN A 32 -8.92 11.79 -9.07
CA ASN A 32 -8.20 10.72 -8.39
C ASN A 32 -9.12 9.53 -8.06
N GLY A 33 -8.53 8.33 -8.04
CA GLY A 33 -9.20 7.14 -7.52
C GLY A 33 -8.96 6.96 -6.03
N ALA A 34 -9.66 6.00 -5.43
CA ALA A 34 -9.53 5.64 -4.02
C ALA A 34 -8.79 4.29 -3.85
N GLY A 35 -7.71 4.31 -3.08
CA GLY A 35 -6.90 3.14 -2.75
C GLY A 35 -6.95 2.80 -1.26
N ALA A 36 -6.53 1.57 -0.92
CA ALA A 36 -6.31 1.15 0.46
C ALA A 36 -4.85 0.73 0.62
N HIS A 37 -3.94 1.72 0.62
CA HIS A 37 -2.51 1.45 0.71
C HIS A 37 -2.19 0.68 1.99
N THR A 38 -1.44 -0.41 1.86
CA THR A 38 -1.13 -1.30 2.97
C THR A 38 0.37 -1.27 3.26
N CYS A 39 0.72 -0.71 4.41
CA CYS A 39 2.09 -0.75 4.91
C CYS A 39 2.33 -2.09 5.63
N TYR A 40 3.34 -2.84 5.18
CA TYR A 40 3.66 -4.15 5.76
C TYR A 40 5.14 -4.27 6.11
N THR A 41 5.40 -4.98 7.21
CA THR A 41 6.72 -5.08 7.80
C THR A 41 6.79 -6.28 8.75
N LYS A 42 8.00 -6.84 8.90
CA LYS A 42 8.31 -7.98 9.78
C LYS A 42 9.77 -7.84 10.28
N SER A 43 10.63 -8.80 9.93
CA SER A 43 12.09 -8.74 10.05
C SER A 43 12.71 -7.57 9.26
N MET A 44 11.91 -6.95 8.39
CA MET A 44 12.26 -5.75 7.62
C MET A 44 12.65 -4.55 8.50
N ARG A 45 12.24 -4.49 9.77
CA ARG A 45 12.63 -3.39 10.69
C ARG A 45 14.01 -3.55 11.32
N CYS A 46 14.62 -4.73 11.19
CA CYS A 46 15.94 -5.03 11.71
C CYS A 46 17.02 -4.63 10.68
N ASP A 47 18.27 -4.55 11.13
CA ASP A 47 19.42 -4.27 10.25
C ASP A 47 19.49 -5.28 9.10
N GLY A 48 19.70 -4.77 7.88
CA GLY A 48 19.66 -5.58 6.66
C GLY A 48 18.24 -5.86 6.13
N GLY A 49 17.20 -5.31 6.76
CA GLY A 49 15.80 -5.47 6.35
C GLY A 49 15.48 -5.02 4.92
N TYR A 50 16.32 -4.16 4.32
CA TYR A 50 16.17 -3.73 2.93
C TYR A 50 16.24 -4.89 1.93
N GLU A 51 17.14 -5.86 2.12
CA GLU A 51 17.21 -7.02 1.22
C GLU A 51 15.97 -7.90 1.37
N ILE A 52 15.44 -8.04 2.59
CA ILE A 52 14.18 -8.75 2.85
C ILE A 52 13.00 -8.05 2.13
N ILE A 53 12.99 -6.71 2.10
CA ILE A 53 12.00 -5.94 1.36
C ILE A 53 12.11 -6.22 -0.16
N LYS A 54 13.32 -6.30 -0.72
CA LYS A 54 13.50 -6.62 -2.14
C LYS A 54 12.94 -7.99 -2.49
N GLU A 55 13.27 -9.00 -1.70
CA GLU A 55 12.79 -10.37 -1.91
C GLU A 55 11.27 -10.47 -1.78
N ALA A 56 10.68 -9.79 -0.80
CA ALA A 56 9.23 -9.72 -0.66
C ALA A 56 8.55 -9.09 -1.89
N ASN A 57 9.11 -8.00 -2.43
CA ASN A 57 8.58 -7.36 -3.64
C ASN A 57 8.68 -8.26 -4.87
N LYS A 58 9.77 -9.04 -5.02
CA LYS A 58 9.89 -10.04 -6.09
C LYS A 58 8.79 -11.11 -6.00
N LYS A 59 8.51 -11.62 -4.80
CA LYS A 59 7.42 -12.59 -4.59
C LYS A 59 6.03 -11.99 -4.91
N LEU A 60 5.80 -10.75 -4.49
CA LEU A 60 4.55 -10.03 -4.78
C LEU A 60 4.34 -9.70 -6.26
N LEU A 61 5.42 -9.52 -7.01
CA LEU A 61 5.38 -9.40 -8.46
C LEU A 61 4.92 -10.71 -9.11
N ALA A 62 5.53 -11.84 -8.72
CA ALA A 62 5.25 -13.14 -9.32
C ALA A 62 3.80 -13.61 -9.12
N ARG A 63 3.14 -13.21 -8.02
CA ARG A 63 1.74 -13.59 -7.75
C ARG A 63 0.70 -12.72 -8.48
N GLY A 64 1.07 -11.52 -8.92
CA GLY A 64 0.17 -10.59 -9.63
C GLY A 64 -0.94 -9.98 -8.77
N THR A 65 -1.70 -9.04 -9.34
CA THR A 65 -2.93 -8.49 -8.74
C THR A 65 -4.11 -8.68 -9.67
N ARG A 66 -5.31 -8.89 -9.10
CA ARG A 66 -6.54 -9.08 -9.89
C ARG A 66 -7.52 -7.92 -9.67
N SER A 67 -8.06 -7.43 -10.78
CA SER A 67 -9.29 -6.62 -10.86
C SER A 67 -9.20 -5.24 -10.19
N ASN A 68 -8.53 -4.28 -10.85
CA ASN A 68 -8.56 -2.86 -10.49
C ASN A 68 -8.26 -1.91 -11.68
N GLU A 69 -8.80 -2.23 -12.85
CA GLU A 69 -8.46 -1.58 -14.12
C GLU A 69 -8.94 -0.12 -14.20
N ARG A 70 -10.04 0.21 -13.52
CA ARG A 70 -10.57 1.60 -13.49
C ARG A 70 -9.69 2.58 -12.72
N ARG A 71 -8.85 2.09 -11.80
CA ARG A 71 -7.98 2.91 -10.95
C ARG A 71 -6.52 2.84 -11.37
N LEU A 72 -5.99 1.65 -11.64
CA LEU A 72 -4.57 1.42 -11.95
C LEU A 72 -4.31 1.67 -13.44
N THR A 73 -4.24 2.94 -13.82
CA THR A 73 -4.05 3.37 -15.22
C THR A 73 -2.69 4.01 -15.48
N GLY A 74 -1.83 4.09 -14.46
CA GLY A 74 -0.56 4.83 -14.54
C GLY A 74 -0.69 6.34 -14.34
N ARG A 75 -1.92 6.87 -14.23
CA ARG A 75 -2.21 8.28 -13.94
C ARG A 75 -2.67 8.45 -12.49
N HIS A 76 -2.70 9.69 -12.00
CA HIS A 76 -3.25 10.03 -10.67
C HIS A 76 -2.64 9.22 -9.52
N GLU A 77 -1.31 9.26 -9.39
CA GLU A 77 -0.55 8.59 -8.31
C GLU A 77 -0.72 7.06 -8.26
N THR A 78 -1.04 6.44 -9.39
CA THR A 78 -1.14 4.99 -9.52
C THR A 78 -0.16 4.43 -10.54
N ALA A 79 0.27 3.19 -10.35
CA ALA A 79 0.94 2.42 -11.39
C ALA A 79 -0.10 1.79 -12.34
N ASP A 80 0.33 1.47 -13.56
CA ASP A 80 -0.47 0.65 -14.49
C ASP A 80 -0.68 -0.77 -13.93
N ILE A 81 -1.83 -1.38 -14.19
CA ILE A 81 -2.19 -2.70 -13.64
C ILE A 81 -1.26 -3.82 -14.13
N ASN A 82 -0.73 -3.71 -15.35
CA ASN A 82 0.13 -4.73 -15.94
C ASN A 82 1.61 -4.48 -15.65
N THR A 83 1.95 -3.29 -15.13
CA THR A 83 3.32 -2.87 -14.90
C THR A 83 3.60 -2.81 -13.40
N PHE A 84 4.39 -3.76 -12.89
CA PHE A 84 4.83 -3.70 -11.51
C PHE A 84 6.07 -2.81 -11.38
N LEU A 85 5.93 -1.71 -10.66
CA LEU A 85 7.00 -0.81 -10.30
C LEU A 85 7.10 -0.72 -8.77
N TRP A 86 8.32 -0.77 -8.25
CA TRP A 86 8.60 -0.48 -6.85
C TRP A 86 9.78 0.48 -6.77
N VAL A 87 9.64 1.50 -5.94
CA VAL A 87 10.65 2.55 -5.77
C VAL A 87 11.04 2.65 -4.31
N ARG A 88 12.33 2.88 -4.05
CA ARG A 88 12.79 3.19 -2.69
C ARG A 88 12.37 4.62 -2.36
N CYS A 89 11.43 4.78 -1.45
CA CYS A 89 11.08 6.10 -0.91
C CYS A 89 12.02 6.43 0.25
N PHE A 90 12.79 7.51 0.15
CA PHE A 90 13.54 8.06 1.27
C PHE A 90 12.55 8.82 2.17
N LEU A 91 12.11 8.19 3.24
CA LEU A 91 11.36 8.90 4.28
C LEU A 91 12.36 9.81 5.02
N VAL A 92 12.38 11.11 4.70
CA VAL A 92 13.05 12.08 5.56
C VAL A 92 12.18 12.19 6.83
N ARG A 93 12.43 11.33 7.81
CA ARG A 93 11.97 11.54 9.17
C ARG A 93 12.79 12.70 9.73
N SER A 94 12.31 13.93 9.57
CA SER A 94 12.77 15.06 10.38
C SER A 94 12.58 14.68 11.85
N ASN A 95 13.66 14.44 12.60
CA ASN A 95 14.28 15.41 13.49
C ASN A 95 15.71 15.00 13.93
N LEU A 96 16.51 14.34 13.07
CA LEU A 96 17.93 14.03 13.37
C LEU A 96 18.93 14.55 12.33
N CYS A 97 18.49 15.21 11.27
CA CYS A 97 19.40 15.81 10.30
C CYS A 97 19.22 17.33 10.29
N SER A 98 19.79 17.99 11.31
CA SER A 98 20.19 19.39 11.17
C SER A 98 21.36 19.46 10.20
N SER A 99 21.24 20.39 9.25
CA SER A 99 22.17 20.68 8.18
C SER A 99 23.61 20.84 8.67
N HIS A 100 24.46 19.84 8.44
CA HIS A 100 25.90 19.98 8.21
C HIS A 100 26.44 18.62 7.71
N ASN A 101 26.94 18.59 6.47
CA ASN A 101 27.70 17.51 5.85
C ASN A 101 26.98 16.15 5.61
N GLY A 102 26.46 15.96 4.39
CA GLY A 102 26.69 14.75 3.57
C GLY A 102 26.33 13.35 4.10
N CYS A 103 25.66 13.20 5.23
CA CYS A 103 25.28 11.88 5.76
C CYS A 103 23.96 11.42 5.17
N VAL A 104 24.01 10.73 4.02
CA VAL A 104 22.92 9.85 3.58
C VAL A 104 22.90 8.68 4.55
N MET A 105 22.14 8.79 5.64
CA MET A 105 21.88 7.65 6.50
C MET A 105 21.01 6.68 5.69
N TRP A 106 21.66 5.66 5.11
CA TRP A 106 21.00 4.59 4.38
C TRP A 106 20.12 3.84 5.38
N ILE A 107 18.85 4.21 5.44
CA ILE A 107 17.84 3.47 6.20
C ILE A 107 17.80 2.06 5.59
N SER A 108 18.47 1.13 6.23
CA SER A 108 18.63 -0.27 5.81
C SER A 108 17.47 -1.15 6.29
N SER A 109 16.46 -0.55 6.92
CA SER A 109 15.36 -1.22 7.59
C SER A 109 14.08 -0.38 7.58
N GLY A 110 12.90 -1.00 7.53
CA GLY A 110 11.62 -0.29 7.51
C GLY A 110 10.43 -1.17 7.12
N TYR A 111 9.63 -0.64 6.20
CA TYR A 111 8.43 -1.27 5.66
C TYR A 111 8.33 -1.00 4.15
N PHE A 112 7.54 -1.79 3.44
CA PHE A 112 7.07 -1.41 2.11
C PHE A 112 5.59 -1.04 2.17
N GLU A 113 5.16 -0.21 1.23
CA GLU A 113 3.76 0.20 1.07
C GLU A 113 3.24 -0.42 -0.23
N ASP A 114 2.29 -1.35 -0.13
CA ASP A 114 1.57 -1.86 -1.30
C ASP A 114 0.41 -0.90 -1.64
N ARG A 115 0.53 -0.18 -2.74
CA ARG A 115 -0.48 0.78 -3.24
C ARG A 115 -1.51 0.18 -4.19
N ARG A 116 -1.44 -1.13 -4.46
CA ARG A 116 -2.31 -1.84 -5.40
C ARG A 116 -3.73 -2.11 -4.87
N PRO A 117 -3.96 -2.39 -3.57
CA PRO A 117 -5.31 -2.67 -3.07
C PRO A 117 -6.28 -1.51 -3.29
N THR A 118 -7.52 -1.83 -3.66
CA THR A 118 -8.61 -0.86 -3.81
C THR A 118 -9.25 -0.52 -2.47
N SER A 119 -9.86 0.65 -2.39
CA SER A 119 -10.62 1.12 -1.23
C SER A 119 -11.72 0.16 -0.75
N ASN A 120 -12.29 -0.66 -1.64
CA ASN A 120 -13.33 -1.64 -1.31
C ASN A 120 -12.80 -3.06 -1.06
N LYS A 121 -11.49 -3.30 -1.06
CA LYS A 121 -10.98 -4.66 -0.80
C LYS A 121 -11.16 -5.04 0.65
N ASP A 122 -11.47 -6.32 0.86
CA ASP A 122 -11.53 -6.89 2.20
C ASP A 122 -10.11 -6.87 2.82
N PRO A 123 -9.91 -6.18 3.96
CA PRO A 123 -8.61 -6.11 4.61
C PRO A 123 -8.10 -7.49 5.05
N TYR A 124 -8.98 -8.44 5.37
CA TYR A 124 -8.57 -9.80 5.72
C TYR A 124 -7.92 -10.51 4.53
N VAL A 125 -8.50 -10.36 3.34
CA VAL A 125 -7.96 -10.93 2.10
C VAL A 125 -6.63 -10.28 1.72
N VAL A 126 -6.53 -8.95 1.84
CA VAL A 126 -5.29 -8.22 1.51
C VAL A 126 -4.16 -8.62 2.45
N THR A 127 -4.42 -8.60 3.76
CA THR A 127 -3.41 -8.92 4.76
C THR A 127 -2.98 -10.39 4.72
N SER A 128 -3.93 -11.32 4.55
CA SER A 128 -3.61 -12.74 4.42
C SER A 128 -2.80 -13.02 3.16
N MET A 129 -3.15 -12.42 2.03
CA MET A 129 -2.41 -12.57 0.77
C MET A 129 -0.98 -12.05 0.88
N ILE A 130 -0.78 -10.87 1.48
CA ILE A 130 0.56 -10.32 1.68
C ILE A 130 1.38 -11.24 2.58
N ALA A 131 0.82 -11.69 3.71
CA ALA A 131 1.52 -12.57 4.64
C ALA A 131 1.84 -13.93 4.01
N GLU A 132 0.87 -14.56 3.33
CA GLU A 132 1.03 -15.84 2.64
C GLU A 132 2.14 -15.74 1.58
N THR A 133 2.09 -14.71 0.73
CA THR A 133 3.05 -14.52 -0.37
C THR A 133 4.46 -14.23 0.13
N THR A 134 4.59 -13.46 1.21
CA THR A 134 5.90 -13.03 1.71
C THR A 134 6.55 -14.01 2.68
N ILE A 135 5.76 -14.83 3.40
CA ILE A 135 6.25 -15.74 4.43
C ILE A 135 6.20 -17.20 3.99
N LEU A 136 5.07 -17.66 3.45
CA LEU A 136 4.78 -19.08 3.26
C LEU A 136 5.05 -19.56 1.85
N TRP A 137 4.81 -18.70 0.87
CA TRP A 137 4.88 -19.05 -0.54
C TRP A 137 6.32 -19.03 -1.06
N ASN A 138 6.72 -20.12 -1.73
CA ASN A 138 7.91 -20.20 -2.55
C ASN A 138 7.47 -20.54 -3.98
N PRO A 139 7.78 -19.68 -4.97
CA PRO A 139 7.46 -19.93 -6.37
C PRO A 139 8.20 -21.14 -6.95
#